data_AF-A0AAV7D2S8-F1
#
_entry.id   AF-A0AAV7D2S8-F1
#
_cell.length_a   1.000
_cell.length_b   1.000
_cell.length_c   1.000
_cell.angle_alpha   90.00
_cell.angle_beta   90.00
_cell.angle_gamma   90.00
#
_symmetry.space_group_name_H-M   'P 1'
#
loop_
_entity.id
_entity.type
_entity.pdbx_description
1 polymer ?
#
loop_
_entity_poly.entity_id
_entity_poly.type
_entity_poly.pdbx_seq_one_letter_code
_entity_poly.pdbx_strand_id
1 'polypeptide(L)'
;MLDPILNVIFFFYRSSHNELEKHRRAKLRLYLEQLKQLVPLGPDSNRHTTLSLLKRAKMHIKKLEEQDRKALNMKEQLQREHRYLKRRLEQLSVHGMERMRTDSMGSIISTDSEQEVDIEGMEFTPGEMDSIGSASDVDDHYSLQSSSSDSGYTHSLRLNSSLL
;
A
#
# COMPACT_ATOMS: atom_id res chain seq x y z
N MET A 1 67.13 -6.82 -4.94
CA MET A 1 66.61 -7.99 -4.20
C MET A 1 66.02 -7.44 -2.91
N LEU A 2 64.70 -7.54 -2.68
CA LEU A 2 64.10 -7.04 -1.44
C LEU A 2 64.57 -7.91 -0.27
N ASP A 3 64.85 -7.27 0.86
CA ASP A 3 65.33 -7.90 2.09
C ASP A 3 64.39 -9.05 2.53
N PRO A 4 64.88 -10.26 2.85
CA PRO A 4 64.04 -11.39 3.25
C PRO A 4 63.13 -11.07 4.45
N ILE A 5 63.61 -10.25 5.39
CA ILE A 5 62.86 -9.81 6.56
C ILE A 5 61.65 -8.95 6.14
N LEU A 6 61.85 -8.04 5.18
CA LEU A 6 60.78 -7.17 4.69
C LEU A 6 59.68 -7.98 3.97
N ASN A 7 60.06 -9.04 3.25
CA ASN A 7 59.11 -9.97 2.63
C ASN A 7 58.26 -10.72 3.66
N VAL A 8 58.86 -11.18 4.75
CA VAL A 8 58.14 -11.87 5.84
C VAL A 8 57.13 -10.95 6.50
N ILE A 9 57.54 -9.71 6.81
CA ILE A 9 56.65 -8.69 7.40
C ILE A 9 55.49 -8.36 6.45
N PHE A 10 55.78 -8.15 5.16
CA PHE A 10 54.76 -7.87 4.15
C PHE A 10 53.77 -9.03 4.00
N PHE A 11 54.26 -10.27 3.97
CA PHE A 11 53.41 -11.46 3.89
C PHE A 11 52.50 -11.59 5.12
N PHE A 12 53.04 -11.37 6.32
CA PHE A 12 52.27 -11.40 7.56
C PHE A 12 51.20 -10.30 7.58
N TYR A 13 51.56 -9.07 7.22
CA TYR A 13 50.62 -7.96 7.13
C TYR A 13 49.50 -8.25 6.13
N ARG A 14 49.85 -8.73 4.93
CA ARG A 14 48.88 -9.08 3.89
C ARG A 14 47.94 -10.21 4.33
N SER A 15 48.47 -11.21 5.03
CA SER A 15 47.68 -12.32 5.56
C SER A 15 46.74 -11.88 6.67
N SER A 16 47.23 -11.09 7.64
CA SER A 16 46.42 -10.50 8.72
C SER A 16 45.30 -9.62 8.16
N HIS A 17 45.62 -8.74 7.21
CA HIS A 17 44.63 -7.91 6.52
C HIS A 17 43.57 -8.75 5.79
N ASN A 18 43.98 -9.81 5.09
CA ASN A 18 43.05 -10.69 4.38
C ASN A 18 42.09 -11.43 5.33
N GLU A 19 42.58 -11.90 6.47
CA GLU A 19 41.73 -12.54 7.48
C GLU A 19 40.71 -11.58 8.08
N LEU A 20 41.12 -10.34 8.38
CA LEU A 20 40.19 -9.30 8.84
C LEU A 20 39.11 -8.99 7.79
N GLU A 21 39.49 -8.85 6.52
CA GLU A 21 38.55 -8.58 5.44
C GLU A 21 37.61 -9.78 5.18
N LYS A 22 38.10 -11.01 5.32
CA LYS A 22 37.29 -12.23 5.24
C LYS A 22 36.22 -12.26 6.34
N HIS A 23 36.60 -11.96 7.58
CA HIS A 23 35.67 -11.83 8.70
C HIS A 23 34.64 -10.73 8.47
N ARG A 24 35.09 -9.56 8.02
CA ARG A 24 34.21 -8.43 7.69
C ARG A 24 33.19 -8.81 6.61
N ARG A 25 33.61 -9.51 5.56
CA ARG A 25 32.71 -9.99 4.49
C ARG A 25 31.74 -11.06 4.97
N ALA A 26 32.14 -11.94 5.88
CA ALA A 26 31.24 -12.91 6.49
C ALA A 26 30.11 -12.20 7.26
N LYS A 27 30.44 -11.20 8.09
CA LYS A 27 29.45 -10.37 8.79
C LYS A 27 28.52 -9.63 7.82
N LEU A 28 29.06 -9.06 6.74
CA LEU A 28 28.24 -8.39 5.74
C LEU A 28 27.21 -9.33 5.11
N ARG A 29 27.61 -10.55 4.76
CA ARG A 29 26.68 -11.55 4.22
C ARG A 29 25.56 -11.89 5.21
N LEU A 30 25.90 -12.02 6.50
CA LEU A 30 24.91 -12.23 7.56
C LEU A 30 23.88 -11.10 7.61
N TYR A 31 24.32 -9.83 7.61
CA TYR A 31 23.39 -8.70 7.64
C TYR A 31 22.52 -8.60 6.38
N LEU A 32 23.07 -8.93 5.21
CA LEU A 32 22.28 -8.99 3.98
C LEU A 32 21.23 -10.10 4.04
N GLU A 33 21.55 -11.26 4.63
CA GLU A 33 20.59 -12.34 4.79
C GLU A 33 19.46 -11.97 5.77
N GLN A 34 19.79 -11.33 6.88
CA GLN A 34 18.78 -10.77 7.80
C GLN A 34 17.89 -9.74 7.11
N LEU A 35 18.48 -8.85 6.29
CA LEU A 35 17.71 -7.87 5.53
C LEU A 35 16.73 -8.51 4.55
N LYS A 36 17.09 -9.64 3.93
CA LYS A 36 16.17 -10.36 3.02
C LYS A 36 14.92 -10.87 3.72
N GLN A 37 15.00 -11.23 5.00
CA GLN A 37 13.84 -11.71 5.77
C GLN A 37 12.85 -10.59 6.10
N LEU A 38 13.32 -9.35 6.16
CA LEU A 38 12.49 -8.18 6.50
C LEU A 38 11.87 -7.51 5.26
N VAL A 39 12.45 -7.74 4.08
CA VAL A 39 12.02 -7.08 2.83
C VAL A 39 11.12 -8.04 2.06
N PRO A 40 9.95 -7.58 1.54
CA PRO A 40 9.11 -8.39 0.68
C PRO A 40 9.81 -8.56 -0.70
N LEU A 41 10.58 -9.62 -0.83
CA LEU A 41 11.36 -9.93 -2.04
C LEU A 41 10.59 -10.73 -3.08
N GLY A 42 9.43 -11.30 -2.71
CA GLY A 42 8.64 -12.14 -3.59
C GLY A 42 9.29 -13.51 -3.87
N PRO A 43 8.67 -14.35 -4.71
CA PRO A 43 9.11 -15.72 -4.99
C PRO A 43 10.47 -15.80 -5.71
N ASP A 44 10.98 -14.69 -6.27
CA ASP A 44 12.31 -14.61 -6.89
C ASP A 44 13.45 -14.37 -5.88
N SER A 45 13.24 -14.67 -4.59
CA SER A 45 14.17 -14.37 -3.49
C SER A 45 15.62 -14.82 -3.76
N ASN A 46 15.81 -15.90 -4.52
CA ASN A 46 17.11 -16.50 -4.84
C ASN A 46 17.96 -15.73 -5.88
N ARG A 47 17.39 -14.83 -6.69
CA ARG A 47 18.10 -14.12 -7.78
C ARG A 47 18.51 -12.68 -7.45
N HIS A 48 18.34 -12.25 -6.21
CA HIS A 48 18.58 -10.85 -5.85
C HIS A 48 20.06 -10.52 -5.71
N THR A 49 20.49 -9.45 -6.38
CA THR A 49 21.80 -8.81 -6.15
C THR A 49 21.74 -7.91 -4.92
N THR A 50 22.89 -7.61 -4.28
CA THR A 50 22.97 -6.67 -3.15
C THR A 50 22.34 -5.32 -3.48
N LEU A 51 22.60 -4.78 -4.68
CA LEU A 51 22.04 -3.50 -5.10
C LEU A 51 20.51 -3.55 -5.18
N SER A 52 19.94 -4.62 -5.74
CA SER A 52 18.49 -4.78 -5.87
C SER A 52 17.81 -4.90 -4.49
N LEU A 53 18.44 -5.61 -3.55
CA LEU A 53 17.97 -5.74 -2.17
C LEU A 53 17.92 -4.38 -1.47
N LEU A 54 19.01 -3.61 -1.56
CA LEU A 54 19.07 -2.28 -0.92
C LEU A 54 18.05 -1.30 -1.52
N LYS A 55 17.86 -1.33 -2.85
CA LYS A 55 16.82 -0.52 -3.51
C LYS A 55 15.42 -0.91 -3.02
N ARG A 56 15.10 -2.20 -2.96
CA ARG A 56 13.80 -2.70 -2.46
C ARG A 56 13.59 -2.38 -0.99
N ALA A 57 14.62 -2.53 -0.14
CA ALA A 57 14.55 -2.16 1.27
C ALA A 57 14.18 -0.67 1.45
N LYS A 58 14.87 0.22 0.72
CA LYS A 58 14.56 1.66 0.73
C LYS A 58 13.14 1.95 0.29
N MET A 59 12.65 1.28 -0.76
CA MET A 59 11.26 1.41 -1.20
C MET A 59 10.27 0.86 -0.17
N HIS A 60 10.61 -0.25 0.49
CA HIS A 60 9.75 -0.87 1.50
C HIS A 60 9.54 0.04 2.71
N ILE A 61 10.61 0.67 3.21
CA ILE A 61 10.53 1.67 4.28
C ILE A 61 9.57 2.80 3.89
N LYS A 62 9.75 3.39 2.71
CA LYS A 62 8.85 4.45 2.21
C LYS A 62 7.40 4.01 2.11
N LYS A 63 7.16 2.76 1.69
CA LYS A 63 5.81 2.20 1.60
C LYS A 63 5.18 2.06 2.99
N LEU A 64 5.93 1.57 3.97
CA LEU A 64 5.46 1.45 5.35
C LEU A 64 5.13 2.82 5.95
N GLU A 65 6.02 3.81 5.77
CA GLU A 65 5.78 5.19 6.22
C GLU A 65 4.49 5.79 5.61
N GLU A 66 4.23 5.54 4.33
CA GLU A 66 3.00 5.96 3.68
C GLU A 66 1.76 5.26 4.24
N GLN A 67 1.85 3.95 4.47
CA GLN A 67 0.77 3.16 5.03
C GLN A 67 0.43 3.62 6.45
N ASP A 68 1.42 3.89 7.28
CA ASP A 68 1.23 4.41 8.64
C ASP A 68 0.56 5.78 8.61
N ARG A 69 0.99 6.68 7.72
CA ARG A 69 0.35 7.99 7.53
C ARG A 69 -1.12 7.85 7.13
N LYS A 70 -1.44 6.97 6.18
CA LYS A 70 -2.83 6.73 5.75
C LYS A 70 -3.66 6.11 6.87
N ALA A 71 -3.10 5.15 7.62
CA ALA A 71 -3.78 4.51 8.73
C ALA A 71 -4.10 5.51 9.84
N LEU A 72 -3.18 6.45 10.15
CA LEU A 72 -3.42 7.53 11.10
C LEU A 72 -4.56 8.46 10.64
N ASN A 73 -4.57 8.87 9.37
CA ASN A 73 -5.63 9.71 8.82
C ASN A 73 -7.00 9.00 8.88
N MET A 74 -7.05 7.72 8.51
CA MET A 74 -8.26 6.91 8.57
C MET A 74 -8.77 6.76 10.01
N LYS A 75 -7.86 6.48 10.95
CA LYS A 75 -8.19 6.41 12.38
C LYS A 75 -8.78 7.73 12.87
N GLU A 76 -8.20 8.86 12.49
CA GLU A 76 -8.69 10.17 12.90
C GLU A 76 -10.08 10.47 12.30
N GLN A 77 -10.30 10.14 11.02
CA GLN A 77 -11.61 10.26 10.37
C GLN A 77 -12.67 9.42 11.11
N LEU A 78 -12.40 8.13 11.35
CA LEU A 78 -13.30 7.25 12.09
C LEU A 78 -13.58 7.76 13.50
N GLN A 79 -12.58 8.34 14.18
CA GLN A 79 -12.79 8.95 15.49
C GLN A 79 -13.69 10.20 15.43
N ARG A 80 -13.60 11.02 14.37
CA ARG A 80 -14.53 12.15 14.15
C ARG A 80 -15.95 11.65 13.92
N GLU A 81 -16.12 10.65 13.06
CA GLU A 81 -17.41 10.01 12.76
C GLU A 81 -18.04 9.42 14.03
N HIS A 82 -17.27 8.66 14.80
CA HIS A 82 -17.73 8.11 16.07
C HIS A 82 -18.21 9.21 17.03
N ARG A 83 -17.48 10.32 17.16
CA ARG A 83 -17.90 11.47 17.98
C ARG A 83 -19.14 12.17 17.43
N TYR A 84 -19.32 12.21 16.11
CA TYR A 84 -20.49 12.79 15.48
C TYR A 84 -21.73 11.92 15.73
N LEU A 85 -21.65 10.63 15.41
CA LEU A 85 -22.72 9.67 15.60
C LEU A 85 -23.16 9.57 17.06
N LYS A 86 -22.22 9.56 18.01
CA LYS A 86 -22.52 9.57 19.45
C LYS A 86 -23.38 10.78 19.84
N ARG A 87 -22.99 12.00 19.42
CA ARG A 87 -23.78 13.22 19.66
C ARG A 87 -25.15 13.18 18.99
N ARG A 88 -25.24 12.59 17.79
CA ARG A 88 -26.51 12.44 17.06
C ARG A 88 -27.47 11.50 17.79
N LEU A 89 -26.95 10.38 18.32
CA LEU A 89 -27.71 9.45 19.15
C LEU A 89 -28.19 10.12 20.44
N GLU A 90 -27.32 10.86 21.13
CA GLU A 90 -27.70 11.63 22.32
C GLU A 90 -28.83 12.63 22.03
N GLN A 91 -28.74 13.39 20.93
CA GLN A 91 -29.81 14.29 20.49
C GLN A 91 -31.13 13.54 20.25
N LEU A 92 -31.10 12.46 19.46
CA LEU A 92 -32.30 11.68 19.15
C LEU A 92 -32.91 11.03 20.38
N SER A 93 -32.09 10.57 21.32
CA SER A 93 -32.53 10.04 22.62
C SER A 93 -33.21 11.12 23.46
N VAL A 94 -32.63 12.32 23.58
CA VAL A 94 -33.20 13.43 24.37
C VAL A 94 -34.54 13.89 23.77
N HIS A 95 -34.60 14.08 22.45
CA HIS A 95 -35.85 14.45 21.76
C HIS A 95 -36.89 13.31 21.75
N GLY A 96 -36.46 12.04 21.80
CA GLY A 96 -37.35 10.89 21.99
C GLY A 96 -37.96 10.85 23.39
N MET A 97 -37.18 11.17 24.42
CA MET A 97 -37.63 11.21 25.81
C MET A 97 -38.52 12.42 26.11
N GLU A 98 -38.29 13.58 25.49
CA GLU A 98 -39.19 14.75 25.64
C GLU A 98 -40.55 14.51 24.99
N ARG A 99 -40.60 13.85 23.82
CA ARG A 99 -41.87 13.52 23.16
C ARG A 99 -42.69 12.47 23.90
N MET A 100 -42.05 11.50 24.57
CA MET A 100 -42.76 10.51 25.39
C MET A 100 -43.42 11.06 26.66
N ARG A 101 -43.17 12.33 27.03
CA ARG A 101 -43.67 12.89 28.30
C ARG A 101 -44.78 13.93 28.16
N THR A 102 -45.10 14.40 26.96
CA THR A 102 -46.04 15.54 26.81
C THR A 102 -47.40 15.21 26.20
N ASP A 103 -47.68 13.96 25.79
CA ASP A 103 -49.01 13.61 25.26
C ASP A 103 -49.43 12.15 25.50
N SER A 104 -49.45 11.69 26.75
CA SER A 104 -50.38 10.60 27.07
C SER A 104 -50.69 10.53 28.55
N MET A 105 -51.71 11.29 28.97
CA MET A 105 -52.55 10.79 30.06
C MET A 105 -53.19 9.49 29.57
N GLY A 106 -52.96 8.42 30.33
CA GLY A 106 -53.20 7.05 29.90
C GLY A 106 -54.61 6.80 29.37
N SER A 107 -54.65 6.15 28.21
CA SER A 107 -55.77 5.31 27.84
C SER A 107 -55.36 3.85 28.04
N ILE A 108 -55.87 3.29 29.13
CA ILE A 108 -56.12 1.88 29.32
C ILE A 108 -57.17 1.43 28.29
N ILE A 109 -56.78 0.71 27.25
CA ILE A 109 -57.70 -0.23 26.62
C ILE A 109 -56.97 -1.42 26.00
N SER A 110 -57.39 -2.60 26.44
CA SER A 110 -57.02 -3.91 25.95
C SER A 110 -57.43 -4.11 24.50
N THR A 111 -56.59 -4.78 23.71
CA THR A 111 -57.03 -5.64 22.60
C THR A 111 -56.06 -6.81 22.48
N ASP A 112 -56.53 -7.93 23.02
CA ASP A 112 -56.22 -9.30 22.65
C ASP A 112 -56.10 -9.47 21.13
N SER A 113 -55.01 -10.09 20.67
CA SER A 113 -54.89 -10.76 19.37
C SER A 113 -53.57 -11.55 19.37
N GLU A 114 -53.68 -12.80 19.79
CA GLU A 114 -52.67 -13.82 19.55
C GLU A 114 -52.62 -14.09 18.04
N GLN A 115 -51.55 -13.68 17.38
CA GLN A 115 -51.23 -14.11 16.02
C GLN A 115 -49.81 -14.64 16.00
N GLU A 116 -49.72 -15.95 16.19
CA GLU A 116 -48.52 -16.73 15.89
C GLU A 116 -48.22 -16.60 14.40
N VAL A 117 -47.11 -15.94 14.07
CA VAL A 117 -46.53 -15.95 12.73
C VAL A 117 -45.41 -16.97 12.72
N ASP A 118 -45.74 -18.15 12.21
CA ASP A 118 -44.78 -19.18 11.82
C ASP A 118 -43.96 -18.66 10.62
N ILE A 119 -42.64 -18.59 10.76
CA ILE A 119 -41.73 -18.23 9.66
C ILE A 119 -40.84 -19.45 9.42
N GLU A 120 -41.36 -20.39 8.65
CA GLU A 120 -40.55 -21.38 7.95
C GLU A 120 -39.79 -20.73 6.78
N GLY A 121 -38.52 -21.12 6.63
CA GLY A 121 -37.91 -21.40 5.32
C GLY A 121 -37.40 -20.22 4.48
N MET A 122 -36.08 -20.00 4.51
CA MET A 122 -35.33 -19.89 3.26
C MET A 122 -33.89 -20.39 3.45
N GLU A 123 -33.70 -21.64 3.09
CA GLU A 123 -32.42 -22.31 2.87
C GLU A 123 -31.74 -21.68 1.64
N PHE A 124 -30.59 -21.02 1.83
CA PHE A 124 -29.76 -20.56 0.72
C PHE A 124 -28.65 -21.59 0.45
N THR A 125 -28.90 -22.47 -0.51
CA THR A 125 -27.88 -23.30 -1.16
C THR A 125 -27.06 -22.43 -2.13
N PRO A 126 -25.72 -22.52 -2.15
CA PRO A 126 -24.89 -21.82 -3.14
C PRO A 126 -24.90 -22.60 -4.45
N GLY A 127 -25.70 -22.14 -5.42
CA GLY A 127 -25.73 -22.67 -6.79
C GLY A 127 -24.70 -21.96 -7.67
N GLU A 128 -23.79 -22.75 -8.22
CA GLU A 128 -22.85 -22.37 -9.27
C GLU A 128 -23.58 -21.96 -10.55
N MET A 129 -23.16 -20.88 -11.21
CA MET A 129 -23.36 -20.73 -12.64
C MET A 129 -22.28 -19.83 -13.26
N ASP A 130 -21.49 -20.48 -14.10
CA ASP A 130 -20.55 -19.98 -15.07
C ASP A 130 -21.29 -19.14 -16.15
N SER A 131 -20.73 -18.03 -16.63
CA SER A 131 -21.13 -17.43 -17.92
C SER A 131 -20.11 -16.42 -18.47
N ILE A 132 -19.21 -16.97 -19.30
CA ILE A 132 -18.74 -16.51 -20.62
C ILE A 132 -18.99 -15.05 -21.04
N GLY A 133 -17.91 -14.41 -21.47
CA GLY A 133 -17.88 -13.07 -22.03
C GLY A 133 -18.47 -12.94 -23.44
N SER A 134 -19.02 -11.75 -23.70
CA SER A 134 -19.50 -11.33 -25.02
C SER A 134 -18.68 -10.16 -25.55
N ALA A 135 -18.17 -10.34 -26.76
CA ALA A 135 -17.64 -9.31 -27.64
C ALA A 135 -18.77 -8.76 -28.54
N SER A 136 -18.79 -7.44 -28.76
CA SER A 136 -19.40 -6.73 -29.91
C SER A 136 -19.10 -5.24 -29.72
N ASP A 137 -18.21 -4.63 -30.50
CA ASP A 137 -18.42 -4.08 -31.86
C ASP A 137 -19.29 -2.81 -31.86
N VAL A 138 -18.64 -1.66 -32.02
CA VAL A 138 -19.26 -0.35 -32.28
C VAL A 138 -18.28 0.46 -33.14
N ASP A 139 -18.58 0.56 -34.43
CA ASP A 139 -18.09 1.61 -35.33
C ASP A 139 -18.96 2.86 -35.15
N ASP A 140 -18.33 4.05 -35.11
CA ASP A 140 -18.97 5.27 -35.59
C ASP A 140 -17.94 6.30 -36.08
N HIS A 141 -18.22 6.81 -37.27
CA HIS A 141 -17.40 7.71 -38.06
C HIS A 141 -17.51 9.17 -37.59
N TYR A 142 -16.38 9.89 -37.48
CA TYR A 142 -16.34 11.30 -37.85
C TYR A 142 -14.97 11.68 -38.43
N SER A 143 -14.99 12.10 -39.68
CA SER A 143 -13.88 12.78 -40.35
C SER A 143 -14.20 14.27 -40.39
N LEU A 144 -13.30 15.11 -39.91
CA LEU A 144 -13.19 16.47 -40.42
C LEU A 144 -11.72 16.81 -40.65
N GLN A 145 -11.48 17.21 -41.89
CA GLN A 145 -10.24 17.69 -42.46
C GLN A 145 -9.77 18.95 -41.73
N SER A 146 -8.45 19.08 -41.56
CA SER A 146 -7.79 20.37 -41.48
C SER A 146 -6.37 20.24 -42.03
N SER A 147 -6.20 20.79 -43.24
CA SER A 147 -5.02 21.51 -43.73
C SER A 147 -4.28 22.26 -42.62
N SER A 148 -2.99 22.55 -42.61
CA SER A 148 -1.91 22.55 -43.61
C SER A 148 -0.64 22.96 -42.86
N SER A 149 0.53 22.61 -43.41
CA SER A 149 1.69 23.50 -43.60
C SER A 149 3.04 22.94 -43.15
N ASP A 150 3.95 23.09 -44.10
CA ASP A 150 5.35 22.70 -44.19
C ASP A 150 6.29 23.73 -43.52
N SER A 151 7.34 23.24 -42.84
CA SER A 151 8.68 23.84 -42.86
C SER A 151 9.64 23.03 -41.99
N GLY A 152 10.62 22.39 -42.63
CA GLY A 152 11.81 21.91 -41.96
C GLY A 152 12.71 23.04 -41.49
N TYR A 153 13.64 22.75 -40.57
CA TYR A 153 15.03 23.21 -40.59
C TYR A 153 15.81 22.45 -39.50
N THR A 154 16.87 21.78 -39.94
CA THR A 154 17.97 21.32 -39.11
C THR A 154 18.73 22.53 -38.56
N HIS A 155 19.10 22.55 -37.27
CA HIS A 155 20.45 22.96 -36.87
C HIS A 155 20.76 22.60 -35.41
N SER A 156 21.78 21.77 -35.25
CA SER A 156 22.66 21.71 -34.09
C SER A 156 23.17 23.12 -33.75
N LEU A 157 23.22 23.47 -32.46
CA LEU A 157 24.43 23.94 -31.79
C LEU A 157 24.19 24.05 -30.27
N ARG A 158 24.99 23.24 -29.56
CA ARG A 158 25.31 23.30 -28.15
C ARG A 158 25.91 24.67 -27.81
N LEU A 159 25.29 25.42 -26.90
CA LEU A 159 25.95 26.52 -26.20
C LEU A 159 25.96 26.23 -24.70
N ASN A 160 27.12 25.75 -24.25
CA ASN A 160 27.55 25.88 -22.86
C ASN A 160 28.08 27.31 -22.71
N SER A 161 27.38 28.16 -21.96
CA SER A 161 27.93 29.41 -21.45
C SER A 161 28.48 29.17 -20.05
N SER A 162 29.76 28.83 -20.02
CA SER A 162 30.61 28.92 -18.82
C SER A 162 30.74 30.38 -18.43
N LEU A 163 30.41 30.69 -17.19
CA LEU A 163 30.76 31.95 -16.51
C LEU A 163 32.28 32.05 -16.38
N LEU A 164 32.85 33.14 -16.90
CA LEU A 164 34.05 33.83 -16.40
C LEU A 164 33.99 35.29 -16.84
#